data_AF-A0A9Q0VEA6-F1
#
_entry.id   AF-A0A9Q0VEA6-F1
#
_cell.length_a   1.000
_cell.length_b   1.000
_cell.length_c   1.000
_cell.angle_alpha   90.00
_cell.angle_beta   90.00
_cell.angle_gamma   90.00
#
_symmetry.space_group_name_H-M   'P 1'
#
loop_
_entity.id
_entity.type
_entity.pdbx_description
1 polymer ?
#
loop_
_entity_poly.entity_id
_entity_poly.type
_entity_poly.pdbx_seq_one_letter_code
_entity_poly.pdbx_strand_id
1 'polypeptide(L)'
;MEAQLDIDFAEHYANSSLYQRNQELIKELGTPAPGSKDLYFPTQYSQTFLTQCKACFWKQHWSYWRNPRYNAIRLFMTLAIGFIFGLIFWDKGQKT
;
A
#
# COMPACT_ATOMS: atom_id res chain seq x y z
N MET A 1 -6.17 -9.02 33.65
CA MET A 1 -5.05 -8.07 33.38
C MET A 1 -3.96 -8.35 34.42
N GLU A 2 -2.68 -8.11 34.16
CA GLU A 2 -1.52 -8.48 35.03
C GLU A 2 -1.78 -8.36 36.55
N ALA A 3 -2.45 -7.28 36.98
CA ALA A 3 -2.87 -7.03 38.35
C ALA A 3 -3.84 -8.07 38.99
N GLN A 4 -4.57 -8.87 38.20
CA GLN A 4 -5.42 -9.96 38.70
C GLN A 4 -4.64 -11.24 39.00
N LEU A 5 -3.45 -11.38 38.43
CA LEU A 5 -2.57 -12.54 38.60
C LEU A 5 -1.40 -12.24 39.54
N ASP A 6 -1.25 -10.97 39.96
CA ASP A 6 -0.13 -10.46 40.78
C ASP A 6 1.24 -10.83 40.20
N ILE A 7 1.34 -10.85 38.86
CA ILE A 7 2.56 -11.20 38.12
C ILE A 7 2.88 -10.06 37.15
N ASP A 8 4.11 -9.57 37.22
CA ASP A 8 4.70 -8.77 36.16
C ASP A 8 5.20 -9.70 35.05
N PHE A 9 4.53 -9.68 33.89
CA PHE A 9 4.90 -10.54 32.78
C PHE A 9 6.25 -10.17 32.14
N ALA A 10 6.67 -8.91 32.20
CA ALA A 10 7.97 -8.50 31.68
C ALA A 10 9.10 -9.07 32.54
N GLU A 11 8.98 -8.97 33.86
CA GLU A 11 9.93 -9.58 34.80
C GLU A 11 9.92 -11.11 34.69
N HIS A 12 8.74 -11.72 34.66
CA HIS A 12 8.61 -13.17 34.52
C HIS A 12 9.22 -13.66 33.20
N TYR A 13 9.03 -12.95 32.09
CA TYR A 13 9.65 -13.29 30.82
C TYR A 13 11.17 -13.12 30.88
N ALA A 14 11.69 -12.02 31.41
CA ALA A 14 13.12 -11.75 31.51
C ALA A 14 13.88 -12.82 32.31
N ASN A 15 13.22 -13.40 33.32
CA ASN A 15 13.76 -14.48 34.14
C ASN A 15 13.52 -15.90 33.58
N SER A 16 12.80 -16.02 32.47
CA SER A 16 12.44 -17.31 31.88
C SER A 16 13.56 -17.92 31.03
N SER A 17 13.56 -19.24 30.90
CA SER A 17 14.43 -19.96 29.95
C SER A 17 14.13 -19.60 28.49
N LEU A 18 12.92 -19.15 28.20
CA LEU A 18 12.52 -18.68 26.87
C LEU A 18 13.29 -17.41 26.49
N TYR A 19 13.46 -16.47 27.42
CA TYR A 19 14.25 -15.26 27.18
C TYR A 19 15.71 -15.61 26.90
N GLN A 20 16.31 -16.50 27.71
CA GLN A 20 17.70 -16.95 27.51
C GLN A 20 17.89 -17.57 26.12
N ARG A 21 17.00 -18.49 25.71
CA ARG A 21 17.05 -19.11 24.39
C ARG A 21 16.90 -18.09 23.25
N ASN A 22 16.03 -17.09 23.42
CA ASN A 22 15.87 -16.02 22.43
C ASN A 22 17.13 -15.15 22.32
N GLN A 23 17.82 -14.86 23.44
CA GLN A 23 19.09 -14.14 23.41
C GLN A 23 20.19 -14.93 22.68
N GLU A 24 20.26 -16.23 22.91
CA GLU A 24 21.19 -17.13 22.19
C GLU A 24 20.89 -17.14 20.69
N LEU A 25 19.61 -17.26 20.31
CA LEU A 25 19.18 -17.25 18.92
C LEU A 25 19.47 -15.91 18.24
N ILE A 26 19.26 -14.78 18.93
CA ILE A 26 19.62 -13.45 18.41
C ILE A 26 21.13 -13.37 18.15
N LYS A 27 21.96 -13.90 19.07
CA LYS A 27 23.42 -13.92 18.90
C LYS A 27 23.84 -14.80 17.73
N GLU A 28 23.23 -15.97 17.58
CA GLU A 28 23.49 -16.90 16.48
C GLU A 28 23.11 -16.27 15.13
N LEU A 29 21.87 -15.78 15.00
CA LEU A 29 21.35 -15.21 13.75
C LEU A 29 21.97 -13.85 13.40
N GLY A 30 22.39 -13.09 14.41
CA GLY A 30 23.10 -11.82 14.24
C GLY A 30 24.56 -11.99 13.85
N THR A 31 25.13 -13.19 14.00
CA THR A 31 26.50 -13.47 13.59
C THR A 31 26.52 -13.85 12.10
N PRO A 32 27.18 -13.07 11.23
CA PRO A 32 27.28 -13.41 9.81
C PRO A 32 28.05 -14.72 9.63
N ALA A 33 27.62 -15.56 8.68
CA ALA A 33 28.34 -16.78 8.35
C ALA A 33 29.76 -16.47 7.83
N PRO A 34 30.77 -17.33 8.09
CA PRO A 34 32.11 -17.13 7.56
C PRO A 34 32.10 -16.99 6.02
N GLY A 35 32.70 -15.92 5.50
CA GLY A 35 32.71 -15.62 4.07
C GLY A 35 31.43 -14.95 3.53
N SER A 36 30.45 -14.66 4.37
CA SER A 36 29.33 -13.79 4.00
C SER A 36 29.82 -12.36 3.73
N LYS A 37 29.09 -11.66 2.85
CA LYS A 37 29.33 -10.26 2.53
C LYS A 37 28.11 -9.46 2.92
N ASP A 38 28.33 -8.24 3.35
CA ASP A 38 27.25 -7.31 3.64
C ASP A 38 26.35 -7.12 2.42
N LEU A 39 25.05 -6.99 2.69
CA LEU A 39 24.06 -6.81 1.65
C LEU A 39 24.25 -5.44 1.00
N TYR A 40 24.75 -5.44 -0.23
CA TYR A 40 24.95 -4.23 -1.01
C TYR A 40 23.79 -4.03 -2.00
N PHE A 41 23.13 -2.89 -1.88
CA PHE A 41 22.12 -2.44 -2.84
C PHE A 41 22.69 -1.28 -3.67
N PRO A 42 22.76 -1.40 -5.00
CA PRO A 42 23.29 -0.33 -5.85
C PRO A 42 22.39 0.91 -5.86
N THR A 43 21.10 0.74 -5.55
CA THR A 43 20.10 1.80 -5.49
C THR A 43 19.18 1.56 -4.29
N GLN A 44 18.65 2.63 -3.70
CA GLN A 44 17.69 2.55 -2.59
C GLN A 44 16.41 1.76 -2.95
N TYR A 45 16.00 1.84 -4.22
CA TYR A 45 14.81 1.16 -4.74
C TYR A 45 15.18 0.20 -5.87
N SER A 46 14.42 -0.90 -6.01
CA SER A 46 14.67 -1.92 -7.04
C SER A 46 14.44 -1.42 -8.47
N GLN A 47 13.64 -0.36 -8.66
CA GLN A 47 13.31 0.23 -9.95
C GLN A 47 13.17 1.75 -9.81
N THR A 48 13.41 2.48 -10.89
CA THR A 48 13.28 3.94 -10.93
C THR A 48 11.82 4.37 -10.74
N PHE A 49 11.62 5.60 -10.23
CA PHE A 49 10.29 6.17 -10.01
C PHE A 49 9.42 6.11 -11.28
N LEU A 50 9.95 6.49 -12.43
CA LEU A 50 9.22 6.47 -13.71
C LEU A 50 8.76 5.07 -14.10
N THR A 51 9.58 4.05 -13.85
CA THR A 51 9.23 2.65 -14.12
C THR A 51 8.08 2.19 -13.25
N GLN A 52 8.14 2.51 -11.95
CA GLN A 52 7.07 2.20 -11.01
C GLN A 52 5.78 2.94 -11.36
N CYS A 53 5.86 4.24 -11.70
CA CYS A 53 4.72 5.02 -12.16
C CYS A 53 4.07 4.38 -13.39
N LYS A 54 4.86 4.03 -14.41
CA LYS A 54 4.36 3.38 -15.62
C LYS A 54 3.67 2.05 -15.29
N ALA A 55 4.24 1.24 -14.41
CA ALA A 55 3.65 -0.02 -13.96
C ALA A 55 2.32 0.20 -13.22
N CYS A 56 2.24 1.21 -12.34
CA CYS A 56 1.02 1.59 -11.64
C CYS A 56 -0.06 2.08 -12.60
N PHE A 57 0.28 2.94 -13.56
CA PHE A 57 -0.67 3.40 -14.58
C PHE A 57 -1.17 2.25 -15.45
N TRP A 58 -0.28 1.33 -15.85
CA TRP A 58 -0.67 0.14 -16.60
C TRP A 58 -1.66 -0.71 -15.81
N LYS A 59 -1.35 -1.03 -14.54
CA LYS A 59 -2.24 -1.77 -13.66
C LYS A 59 -3.59 -1.07 -13.51
N GLN A 60 -3.59 0.25 -13.31
CA GLN A 60 -4.80 1.04 -13.14
C GLN A 60 -5.63 1.05 -14.43
N HIS A 61 -4.99 1.20 -15.59
CA HIS A 61 -5.66 1.16 -16.89
C HIS A 61 -6.38 -0.17 -17.10
N TRP A 62 -5.68 -1.29 -16.89
CA TRP A 62 -6.30 -2.62 -17.00
C TRP A 62 -7.41 -2.85 -15.98
N SER A 63 -7.20 -2.45 -14.73
CA SER A 63 -8.22 -2.53 -13.68
C SER A 63 -9.47 -1.74 -14.05
N TYR A 64 -9.28 -0.52 -14.56
CA TYR A 64 -10.35 0.36 -15.02
C TYR A 64 -11.17 -0.30 -16.12
N TRP A 65 -10.54 -0.79 -17.19
CA TRP A 65 -11.26 -1.41 -18.32
C TRP A 65 -11.89 -2.76 -18.00
N ARG A 66 -11.42 -3.45 -16.96
CA ARG A 66 -11.98 -4.72 -16.50
C ARG A 66 -13.28 -4.57 -15.69
N ASN A 67 -13.70 -3.33 -15.39
CA ASN A 67 -15.03 -3.03 -14.84
C ASN A 67 -15.91 -2.26 -15.86
N PRO A 68 -16.39 -2.94 -16.92
CA PRO A 68 -17.14 -2.28 -17.99
C PRO A 68 -18.48 -1.69 -17.52
N ARG A 69 -19.14 -2.31 -16.52
CA ARG A 69 -20.42 -1.83 -15.98
C ARG A 69 -20.28 -0.46 -15.33
N TYR A 70 -19.27 -0.28 -14.49
CA TYR A 70 -19.02 0.99 -13.83
C TYR A 70 -18.68 2.10 -14.82
N ASN A 71 -17.84 1.80 -15.82
CA ASN A 71 -17.46 2.77 -16.84
C ASN A 71 -18.62 3.18 -17.74
N ALA A 72 -19.48 2.23 -18.12
CA ALA A 72 -20.66 2.51 -18.94
C ALA A 72 -21.63 3.47 -18.22
N ILE A 73 -21.92 3.22 -16.94
CA ILE A 73 -22.77 4.11 -16.13
C ILE A 73 -22.15 5.50 -16.03
N ARG A 74 -20.84 5.58 -15.78
CA ARG A 74 -20.13 6.86 -15.72
C ARG A 74 -20.27 7.65 -17.03
N LEU A 75 -20.02 7.03 -18.18
CA LEU A 75 -20.15 7.66 -19.49
C LEU A 75 -21.58 8.12 -19.76
N PHE A 76 -22.56 7.25 -19.49
CA PHE A 76 -23.98 7.59 -19.65
C PHE A 76 -24.37 8.80 -18.79
N MET A 77 -24.00 8.81 -17.50
CA MET A 77 -24.29 9.94 -16.61
C MET A 77 -23.64 11.24 -17.09
N THR A 78 -22.39 11.19 -17.56
CA THR A 78 -21.72 12.37 -18.11
C THR A 78 -22.44 12.91 -19.35
N LEU A 79 -22.87 12.04 -20.26
CA LEU A 79 -23.64 12.44 -21.44
C LEU A 79 -25.02 13.02 -21.05
N ALA A 80 -25.72 12.37 -20.12
CA ALA A 80 -27.03 12.83 -19.64
C ALA A 80 -26.94 14.23 -19.00
N ILE A 81 -25.95 14.44 -18.13
CA ILE A 81 -25.71 15.73 -17.49
C ILE A 81 -25.35 16.78 -18.57
N GLY A 82 -24.43 16.46 -19.49
CA GLY A 82 -24.07 17.36 -20.58
C GLY A 82 -25.26 17.75 -21.45
N PHE A 83 -26.16 16.80 -21.74
CA PHE A 83 -27.38 17.06 -22.48
C PHE A 83 -28.36 17.97 -21.72
N ILE A 84 -28.57 17.72 -20.43
CA ILE A 84 -29.41 18.58 -19.58
C ILE A 84 -28.88 20.01 -19.55
N PHE A 85 -27.57 20.19 -19.34
CA PHE A 85 -26.94 21.51 -19.39
C PHE A 85 -27.10 22.15 -20.78
N GLY A 86 -26.85 21.39 -21.85
CA GLY A 86 -27.04 21.87 -23.22
C GLY A 86 -28.46 22.35 -23.49
N LEU A 87 -29.47 21.66 -22.96
CA LEU A 87 -30.88 22.08 -23.06
C LEU A 87 -31.20 23.31 -22.20
N ILE A 88 -30.76 23.35 -20.94
CA ILE A 88 -31.02 24.49 -20.03
C ILE A 88 -30.45 25.80 -20.57
N PHE A 89 -29.27 25.71 -21.17
CA PHE A 89 -28.54 26.84 -21.73
C PHE A 89 -28.72 26.98 -23.25
N TRP A 90 -29.65 26.21 -23.83
CA TRP A 90 -29.92 26.28 -25.26
C TRP A 90 -30.33 27.69 -25.66
N ASP A 91 -29.64 28.23 -26.66
CA ASP A 91 -29.88 29.55 -27.26
C ASP A 91 -29.89 30.74 -26.28
N LYS A 92 -29.32 30.57 -25.07
CA LYS A 92 -29.19 31.66 -24.08
C LYS A 92 -28.01 32.61 -24.33
N GLY A 93 -27.17 32.32 -25.32
CA GLY A 93 -25.98 33.11 -25.65
C GLY A 93 -26.23 34.36 -26.50
N GLN A 94 -27.48 34.62 -26.92
CA GLN A 94 -27.81 35.77 -27.79
C GLN A 94 -28.11 37.08 -27.05
N LYS A 95 -27.98 37.11 -25.72
CA LYS A 95 -28.15 38.35 -24.95
C LYS A 95 -26.79 39.00 -24.70
N THR A 96 -26.48 40.01 -25.51
CA THR A 96 -25.51 41.06 -25.21
C THR A 96 -25.96 41.91 -24.03
#